data_AF-A0A0J6TB66-F1
#
_entry.id   AF-A0A0J6TB66-F1
#
_cell.length_a   1.000
_cell.length_b   1.000
_cell.length_c   1.000
_cell.angle_alpha   90.00
_cell.angle_beta   90.00
_cell.angle_gamma   90.00
#
_symmetry.space_group_name_H-M   'P 1'
#
loop_
_entity.id
_entity.type
_entity.pdbx_description
1 polymer ?
#
loop_
_entity_poly.entity_id
_entity_poly.type
_entity_poly.pdbx_seq_one_letter_code
_entity_poly.pdbx_strand_id
1 'polypeptide(L)' 'MAYYRMEDAIARLPELLAKASAGEEVIIIRLDEDLTQLIPTEPRPVTKEEMDRLRERRVTLSKPVDITAVVRQMRDEGL' A
#
# COMPACT_ATOMS: atom_id res chain seq x y z
N MET A 1 12.86 -18.61 6.60
CA MET A 1 13.50 -17.57 5.78
C MET A 1 13.32 -17.89 4.30
N ALA A 2 12.60 -17.04 3.57
CA ALA A 2 12.28 -17.20 2.16
C ALA A 2 12.63 -15.91 1.40
N TYR A 3 13.24 -16.06 0.22
CA TYR A 3 13.70 -14.97 -0.62
C TYR A 3 12.82 -14.83 -1.85
N TYR A 4 12.44 -13.60 -2.16
CA TYR A 4 11.59 -13.26 -3.29
C TYR A 4 12.25 -12.15 -4.09
N ARG A 5 12.11 -12.17 -5.42
CA ARG A 5 12.54 -11.05 -6.23
C ARG A 5 11.53 -9.91 -6.12
N MET A 6 11.96 -8.71 -6.51
CA MET A 6 11.05 -7.57 -6.56
C MET A 6 9.84 -7.83 -7.46
N GLU A 7 9.99 -8.58 -8.55
CA GLU A 7 8.86 -8.92 -9.42
C GLU A 7 7.81 -9.79 -8.69
N ASP A 8 8.26 -10.76 -7.90
CA ASP A 8 7.38 -11.60 -7.07
C ASP A 8 6.66 -10.76 -6.02
N ALA A 9 7.37 -9.80 -5.42
CA ALA A 9 6.81 -8.91 -4.42
C ALA A 9 5.73 -8.00 -5.00
N ILE A 10 5.91 -7.48 -6.21
CA ILE A 10 4.91 -6.65 -6.89
C ILE A 10 3.68 -7.49 -7.26
N ALA A 11 3.89 -8.69 -7.80
CA ALA A 11 2.80 -9.53 -8.28
C ALA A 11 1.97 -10.16 -7.15
N ARG A 12 2.60 -10.46 -6.00
CA ARG A 12 2.01 -11.31 -4.94
C ARG A 12 2.12 -10.68 -3.55
N LEU A 13 2.18 -9.36 -3.47
CA LEU A 13 2.34 -8.62 -2.21
C LEU A 13 1.37 -9.08 -1.10
N PRO A 14 0.05 -9.27 -1.34
CA PRO A 14 -0.87 -9.68 -0.29
C PRO A 14 -0.51 -11.02 0.34
N GLU A 15 -0.04 -11.98 -0.47
CA GLU A 15 0.34 -13.30 -0.01
C GLU A 15 1.63 -13.26 0.81
N LEU A 16 2.60 -12.44 0.40
CA LEU A 16 3.85 -12.25 1.13
C LEU A 16 3.62 -11.56 2.47
N LEU A 17 2.71 -10.60 2.54
CA LEU A 17 2.30 -9.97 3.80
C LEU A 17 1.63 -10.98 4.72
N ALA A 18 0.74 -11.83 4.22
CA ALA A 18 0.10 -12.87 5.03
C ALA A 18 1.12 -13.85 5.62
N LYS A 19 2.12 -14.27 4.83
CA LYS A 19 3.23 -15.10 5.29
C LYS A 19 4.06 -14.41 6.37
N ALA A 20 4.42 -13.14 6.15
CA ALA A 20 5.15 -12.36 7.15
C ALA A 20 4.36 -12.21 8.46
N SER A 21 3.05 -11.96 8.38
CA SER A 21 2.16 -11.92 9.55
C SER A 21 1.99 -13.27 10.25
N ALA A 22 2.13 -14.39 9.54
CA ALA A 22 2.15 -15.73 10.13
C ALA A 22 3.48 -16.08 10.82
N GLY A 23 4.46 -15.17 10.79
CA GLY A 23 5.79 -15.36 11.39
C GLY A 23 6.83 -15.94 10.43
N GLU A 24 6.53 -16.05 9.13
CA GLU A 24 7.54 -16.41 8.14
C GLU A 24 8.47 -15.23 7.87
N GLU A 25 9.77 -15.48 7.89
CA GLU A 25 10.77 -14.49 7.53
C GLU A 25 10.83 -14.33 5.99
N VAL A 26 10.29 -13.21 5.50
CA VAL A 26 10.18 -12.88 4.06
C VAL A 26 11.18 -11.76 3.71
N ILE A 27 12.07 -12.05 2.75
CA ILE A 27 13.10 -11.13 2.27
C ILE A 27 12.87 -10.85 0.79
N ILE A 28 12.81 -9.58 0.41
CA ILE A 28 12.70 -9.09 -0.96
C ILE A 28 14.09 -8.66 -1.43
N ILE A 29 14.51 -9.20 -2.57
CA ILE A 29 15.79 -8.92 -3.22
C ILE A 29 15.55 -7.98 -4.40
N ARG A 30 16.22 -6.81 -4.40
CA ARG A 30 16.42 -5.99 -5.60
C ARG A 30 17.85 -6.21 -6.12
N LEU A 31 18.00 -6.21 -7.44
CA LEU A 31 19.32 -6.16 -8.06
C LEU A 31 19.95 -4.81 -7.70
N ASP A 32 21.21 -4.86 -7.25
CA ASP A 32 22.04 -3.70 -6.89
C ASP A 32 21.58 -2.87 -5.68
N GLU A 33 20.66 -3.39 -4.87
CA GLU A 33 20.21 -2.76 -3.63
C GLU A 33 20.28 -3.73 -2.44
N ASP A 34 20.22 -3.16 -1.24
CA ASP A 34 20.20 -3.93 0.00
C ASP A 34 18.94 -4.80 0.12
N LEU A 35 19.11 -5.94 0.78
CA LEU A 35 18.02 -6.88 1.08
C LEU A 35 16.96 -6.20 1.95
N THR A 36 15.70 -6.28 1.53
CA THR A 36 14.58 -5.69 2.28
C THR A 36 13.79 -6.79 2.97
N GLN A 37 13.69 -6.74 4.30
CA GLN A 37 12.92 -7.72 5.09
C GLN A 37 11.53 -7.17 5.43
N LEU A 38 10.49 -8.00 5.28
CA LEU A 38 9.16 -7.70 5.81
C LEU A 38 9.11 -8.06 7.29
N ILE A 39 8.92 -7.05 8.13
CA ILE A 39 8.80 -7.23 9.58
C ILE A 39 7.32 -6.98 9.96
N PRO A 40 6.61 -7.98 10.49
CA PRO A 40 5.26 -7.76 11.00
C PRO A 40 5.33 -6.80 12.19
N THR A 41 4.50 -5.75 12.14
CA THR A 41 4.36 -4.77 13.21
C THR A 41 2.94 -4.82 13.74
N GLU A 42 2.77 -4.56 15.04
CA GLU A 42 1.42 -4.44 15.60
C GLU A 42 0.68 -3.29 14.90
N PRO A 43 -0.62 -3.47 14.58
CA PRO A 43 -1.40 -2.39 14.01
C PRO A 43 -1.36 -1.21 14.98
N ARG A 44 -0.87 -0.07 14.48
CA ARG A 44 -0.82 1.14 15.29
C ARG A 44 -2.24 1.46 15.74
N PRO A 45 -2.50 1.66 17.05
CA PRO A 45 -3.84 1.96 17.52
C PRO A 45 -4.26 3.29 16.92
N VAL A 46 -5.26 3.25 16.04
CA VAL A 46 -5.84 4.46 15.47
C VAL A 46 -6.61 5.15 16.58
N THR A 47 -6.13 6.30 17.03
CA THR A 47 -6.80 7.02 18.11
C THR A 47 -8.04 7.74 17.57
N LYS A 48 -8.99 8.02 18.46
CA LYS A 48 -10.18 8.83 18.12
C LYS A 48 -9.76 10.21 17.59
N GLU A 49 -8.71 10.79 18.16
CA GLU A 49 -8.13 12.08 17.74
C GLU A 49 -7.55 12.03 16.32
N GLU A 50 -6.88 10.92 15.94
CA GLU A 50 -6.41 10.73 14.57
C GLU A 50 -7.58 10.60 13.57
N MET A 51 -8.63 9.87 13.95
CA MET A 51 -9.85 9.76 13.13
C MET A 51 -10.57 11.09 12.98
N ASP A 52 -10.67 11.87 14.05
CA ASP A 52 -11.31 13.18 14.03
C ASP A 52 -10.47 14.17 13.19
N ARG A 53 -9.15 14.15 13.32
CA ARG A 53 -8.23 14.93 12.44
C ARG A 53 -8.38 14.55 10.96
N LEU A 54 -8.55 13.27 10.64
CA LEU A 54 -8.77 12.82 9.26
C LEU A 54 -10.14 13.26 8.72
N ARG A 55 -11.17 13.30 9.57
CA ARG A 55 -12.50 13.80 9.21
C ARG A 55 -12.49 15.30 8.96
N GLU A 56 -11.83 16.07 9.80
CA GLU A 56 -11.69 17.52 9.65
C GLU A 56 -10.91 17.90 8.39
N ARG A 57 -9.89 17.11 8.05
CA ARG A 57 -9.05 17.33 6.85
C ARG A 57 -9.59 16.63 5.62
N ARG A 58 -10.77 16.02 5.70
CA ARG A 58 -11.39 15.33 4.57
C ARG A 58 -11.75 16.37 3.52
N VAL A 59 -11.15 16.25 2.34
CA VAL A 59 -11.52 17.08 1.20
C VAL A 59 -12.95 16.70 0.81
N THR A 60 -13.90 17.56 1.17
CA THR A 60 -15.28 17.45 0.69
C THR A 60 -15.33 18.09 -0.68
N LEU A 61 -15.63 17.30 -1.70
CA LEU A 61 -15.78 17.82 -3.06
C LEU A 61 -16.96 18.79 -3.08
N SER A 62 -16.73 20.01 -3.58
CA SER A 62 -17.76 21.07 -3.66
C SER A 62 -18.87 20.73 -4.66
N LYS A 63 -18.65 19.75 -5.54
CA LYS A 63 -19.62 19.22 -6.49
C LYS A 63 -19.50 17.70 -6.54
N PRO A 64 -20.58 16.97 -6.81
CA PRO A 64 -20.50 15.56 -7.16
C PRO A 64 -19.56 15.40 -8.36
N VAL A 65 -18.50 14.60 -8.19
CA VAL A 65 -17.57 14.29 -9.27
C VAL A 65 -17.92 12.89 -9.78
N ASP A 66 -18.17 12.77 -11.07
CA ASP A 66 -18.22 11.47 -11.72
C ASP A 66 -16.79 10.93 -11.81
N ILE A 67 -16.43 10.07 -10.86
CA ILE A 67 -15.11 9.46 -10.74
C ILE A 67 -14.76 8.70 -12.04
N THR A 68 -15.76 8.12 -12.71
CA THR A 68 -15.59 7.40 -13.97
C THR A 68 -15.12 8.32 -15.09
N ALA A 69 -15.67 9.53 -15.15
CA ALA A 69 -15.27 10.54 -16.13
C ALA A 69 -13.84 11.05 -15.86
N VAL A 70 -13.48 11.27 -14.59
CA VAL A 70 -12.14 11.73 -14.19
C VAL A 70 -11.07 10.68 -14.52
N VAL A 71 -11.32 9.41 -14.22
CA VAL A 71 -10.37 8.33 -14.52
C VAL A 71 -10.13 8.19 -16.03
N ARG A 72 -11.17 8.38 -16.85
CA ARG A 72 -11.03 8.42 -18.32
C ARG A 72 -10.17 9.59 -18.77
N GLN A 73 -10.45 10.79 -18.26
CA GLN A 73 -9.67 11.98 -18.58
C GLN A 73 -8.18 11.83 -18.21
N MET A 74 -7.87 11.30 -17.03
CA MET A 74 -6.46 11.07 -16.62
C MET A 74 -5.75 10.02 -17.49
N ARG A 75 -6.49 9.02 -17.99
CA ARG A 75 -5.97 8.04 -18.95
C ARG A 75 -5.67 8.69 -20.30
N ASP A 76 -6.55 9.57 -20.75
CA ASP A 76 -6.45 10.24 -22.05
C ASP A 76 -5.40 11.38 -22.05
N GLU A 77 -5.18 12.04 -20.91
CA GLU A 77 -4.12 13.06 -20.72
C GLU A 77 -2.72 12.48 -20.53
N GLY A 78 -2.60 11.18 -20.24
CA GLY A 78 -1.33 10.46 -20.14
C GLY A 78 -0.73 10.00 -21.48
N LEU A 79 -1.24 10.48 -22.61
CA LEU A 79 -0.82 10.17 -23.99
C LEU A 79 -0.12 11.36 -24.67
#